data_AF-A0A815DHF2-F1
#
_entry.id   AF-A0A815DHF2-F1
#
_cell.length_a   1.000
_cell.length_b   1.000
_cell.length_c   1.000
_cell.angle_alpha   90.00
_cell.angle_beta   90.00
_cell.angle_gamma   90.00
#
_symmetry.space_group_name_H-M   'P 1'
#
loop_
_entity.id
_entity.type
_entity.pdbx_description
1 polymer ?
#
loop_
_entity_poly.entity_id
_entity_poly.type
_entity_poly.pdbx_seq_one_letter_code
_entity_poly.pdbx_strand_id
1 'polypeptide(L)'
;MAFKNARQLRSIPRQQRHQFRTMNKKDIQLLRCLYALDIVYICFTLFASIFNVYLASTQDQIHTPLRSAIENFLSRMASFSYHIPFCISFFIFLFVSKAFRQEMKHLIYNICGKDRTGIHEQENIQLHDRRDNKDLNIVVNVVSTV
;
A
#
# COMPACT_ATOMS: atom_id res chain seq x y z
N MET A 1 39.20 11.06 48.85
CA MET A 1 39.40 10.31 47.58
C MET A 1 38.45 9.12 47.60
N ALA A 2 37.65 8.75 46.62
CA ALA A 2 37.39 9.26 45.27
C ALA A 2 36.08 8.58 44.76
N PHE A 3 35.47 9.17 43.72
CA PHE A 3 34.45 8.60 42.83
C PHE A 3 33.06 8.25 43.41
N LYS A 4 32.30 9.27 43.83
CA LYS A 4 30.83 9.19 43.96
C LYS A 4 30.11 10.13 42.99
N ASN A 5 30.63 10.24 41.76
CA ASN A 5 30.19 11.24 40.79
C ASN A 5 30.10 10.67 39.36
N ALA A 6 29.32 9.59 39.20
CA ALA A 6 29.14 8.93 37.90
C ALA A 6 27.69 8.43 37.64
N ARG A 7 26.67 9.00 38.30
CA ARG A 7 25.26 8.62 38.08
C ARG A 7 24.39 9.73 37.46
N GLN A 8 25.00 10.80 36.98
CA GLN A 8 24.28 11.93 36.36
C GLN A 8 24.62 12.11 34.88
N LEU A 9 25.11 11.06 34.21
CA LEU A 9 25.24 11.07 32.76
C LEU A 9 23.85 10.92 32.13
N ARG A 10 23.21 12.07 31.94
CA ARG A 10 22.22 12.37 30.90
C ARG A 10 21.11 11.33 30.74
N SER A 11 20.00 11.57 31.43
CA SER A 11 18.69 11.31 30.83
C SER A 11 18.57 12.19 29.57
N ILE A 12 19.13 11.70 28.46
CA ILE A 12 18.84 12.24 27.14
C ILE A 12 17.31 12.16 27.00
N PRO A 13 16.60 13.29 26.83
CA PRO A 13 15.14 13.27 26.76
C PRO A 13 14.73 12.38 25.60
N ARG A 14 14.11 11.23 25.91
CA ARG A 14 13.53 10.29 24.93
C ARG A 14 12.56 10.96 23.95
N GLN A 15 12.11 12.18 24.25
CA GLN A 15 11.23 12.98 23.39
C GLN A 15 11.86 13.39 22.05
N GLN A 16 13.18 13.54 21.92
CA GLN A 16 13.78 13.84 20.60
C GLN A 16 13.86 12.62 19.67
N ARG A 17 13.76 11.38 20.20
CA ARG A 17 13.64 10.17 19.36
C ARG A 17 12.25 10.02 18.72
N HIS A 18 11.25 10.75 19.20
CA HIS A 18 9.92 10.83 18.57
C HIS A 18 9.81 11.92 17.51
N GLN A 19 10.83 12.78 17.35
CA GLN A 19 10.89 13.77 16.28
C GLN A 19 11.40 13.20 14.94
N PHE A 20 12.02 12.01 14.95
CA PHE A 20 11.87 11.08 13.82
C PHE A 20 10.44 10.55 13.86
N ARG A 21 9.53 11.46 13.54
CA ARG A 21 8.16 11.27 13.08
C ARG A 21 7.99 9.82 12.72
N THR A 22 7.35 9.07 13.62
CA THR A 22 7.00 7.67 13.41
C THR A 22 6.22 7.64 12.11
N MET A 23 6.92 7.36 11.01
CA MET A 23 6.31 7.20 9.71
C MET A 23 5.23 6.15 9.94
N ASN A 24 3.99 6.52 9.63
CA ASN A 24 2.89 5.66 9.96
C ASN A 24 3.15 4.34 9.22
N LYS A 25 2.84 3.19 9.81
CA LYS A 25 3.09 1.89 9.15
C LYS A 25 2.45 1.85 7.75
N LYS A 26 1.41 2.67 7.55
CA LYS A 26 0.76 2.98 6.27
C LYS A 26 1.68 3.66 5.26
N ASP A 27 2.48 4.64 5.67
CA ASP A 27 3.39 5.39 4.79
C ASP A 27 4.51 4.49 4.28
N ILE A 28 5.05 3.61 5.13
CA ILE A 28 6.07 2.63 4.73
C ILE A 28 5.50 1.63 3.72
N GLN A 29 4.24 1.22 3.89
CA GLN A 29 3.56 0.32 2.97
C GLN A 29 3.29 0.99 1.62
N LEU A 30 2.86 2.24 1.63
CA LEU A 30 2.68 3.05 0.42
C LEU A 30 4.02 3.23 -0.30
N LEU A 31 5.09 3.54 0.44
CA LEU A 31 6.43 3.72 -0.12
C LEU A 31 6.94 2.45 -0.80
N ARG A 32 6.75 1.27 -0.19
CA ARG A 32 7.08 -0.02 -0.81
C ARG A 32 6.27 -0.30 -2.07
N CYS A 33 5.00 0.09 -2.09
CA CYS A 33 4.14 -0.04 -3.25
C CYS A 33 4.62 0.84 -4.40
N LEU A 34 4.94 2.10 -4.11
CA LEU A 34 5.45 3.06 -5.08
C LEU A 34 6.78 2.57 -5.65
N TYR A 35 7.68 2.08 -4.80
CA TYR A 35 8.97 1.55 -5.22
C TYR A 35 8.84 0.32 -6.14
N ALA A 36 7.89 -0.58 -5.87
CA ALA A 36 7.62 -1.71 -6.75
C ALA A 36 7.06 -1.27 -8.11
N LEU A 37 6.18 -0.28 -8.12
CA LEU A 37 5.64 0.32 -9.35
C LEU A 37 6.75 0.98 -10.18
N ASP A 38 7.64 1.74 -9.53
CA ASP A 38 8.76 2.39 -10.18
C ASP A 38 9.71 1.38 -10.83
N ILE A 39 10.06 0.29 -10.13
CA ILE A 39 10.89 -0.78 -10.69
C ILE A 39 10.25 -1.36 -11.96
N VAL A 40 8.97 -1.74 -11.87
CA VAL A 40 8.25 -2.31 -13.01
C VAL A 40 8.22 -1.32 -14.19
N TYR A 41 7.86 -0.07 -13.92
CA TYR A 41 7.79 0.97 -14.93
C TYR A 41 9.15 1.21 -15.60
N ILE A 42 10.23 1.30 -14.83
CA ILE A 42 11.59 1.47 -15.33
C ILE A 42 11.99 0.27 -16.20
N CYS A 43 11.75 -0.96 -15.75
CA CYS A 43 12.09 -2.16 -16.53
C CYS A 43 11.40 -2.18 -17.89
N PHE A 44 10.09 -1.95 -17.96
CA PHE A 44 9.34 -1.96 -19.22
C PHE A 44 9.69 -0.77 -20.12
N THR A 45 9.88 0.41 -19.53
CA THR A 45 10.27 1.62 -20.30
C THR A 45 11.67 1.50 -20.88
N LEU A 46 12.63 0.96 -20.11
CA LEU A 46 13.98 0.69 -20.61
C LEU A 46 13.98 -0.32 -21.75
N PHE A 47 13.21 -1.40 -21.61
CA PHE A 47 13.07 -2.41 -22.67
C PHE A 47 12.56 -1.77 -23.98
N ALA A 48 11.49 -0.98 -23.92
CA ALA A 48 10.95 -0.28 -25.08
C ALA A 48 11.94 0.76 -25.65
N SER A 49 12.67 1.46 -24.79
CA SER A 49 13.66 2.46 -25.22
C SER A 49 14.82 1.82 -25.98
N ILE A 50 15.36 0.70 -25.48
CA ILE A 50 16.42 -0.06 -26.16
C ILE A 50 15.93 -0.53 -27.54
N PHE A 51 14.69 -1.04 -27.61
CA PHE A 51 14.10 -1.46 -28.87
C PHE A 51 13.94 -0.31 -29.87
N ASN A 52 13.50 0.86 -29.42
CA ASN A 52 13.39 2.05 -30.28
C ASN A 52 14.76 2.53 -30.80
N VAL A 53 15.79 2.50 -29.95
CA VAL A 53 17.16 2.83 -30.37
C VAL A 53 17.67 1.82 -31.40
N TYR A 54 17.40 0.53 -31.21
CA TYR A 54 17.72 -0.49 -32.19
C TYR A 54 17.05 -0.23 -33.54
N LEU A 55 15.73 0.06 -33.54
CA LEU A 55 14.96 0.33 -34.74
C LEU A 55 15.50 1.56 -35.50
N ALA A 56 15.76 2.66 -34.76
CA ALA A 56 16.33 3.88 -35.34
C ALA A 56 17.73 3.64 -35.93
N SER A 57 18.54 2.79 -35.30
CA SER A 57 19.91 2.49 -35.78
C SER A 57 19.94 1.58 -37.01
N THR A 58 18.86 0.85 -37.28
CA THR A 58 18.81 -0.13 -38.38
C THR A 58 17.94 0.31 -39.56
N GLN A 59 17.39 1.51 -39.52
CA GLN A 59 16.43 2.04 -40.49
C GLN A 59 16.96 2.13 -41.94
N ASP A 60 18.28 2.29 -42.11
CA ASP A 60 18.92 2.46 -43.44
C ASP A 60 19.39 1.14 -44.09
N GLN A 61 19.20 -0.01 -43.43
CA GLN A 61 19.66 -1.30 -43.94
C GLN A 61 18.63 -1.95 -44.88
N ILE A 62 19.08 -2.65 -45.91
CA ILE A 62 18.18 -3.45 -46.76
C ILE A 62 17.68 -4.65 -45.95
N HIS A 63 16.39 -4.67 -45.60
CA HIS A 63 15.81 -5.73 -44.80
C HIS A 63 15.39 -6.92 -45.67
N THR A 64 15.77 -8.13 -45.24
CA THR A 64 15.16 -9.36 -45.76
C THR A 64 13.73 -9.48 -45.23
N PRO A 65 12.81 -10.17 -45.94
CA PRO A 65 11.42 -10.31 -45.51
C PRO A 65 11.29 -10.95 -44.11
N LEU A 66 12.16 -11.91 -43.77
CA LEU A 66 12.21 -12.51 -42.44
C LEU A 66 12.56 -11.48 -41.35
N ARG A 67 13.56 -10.64 -41.61
CA ARG A 67 13.98 -9.60 -40.67
C ARG A 67 12.87 -8.58 -40.43
N SER A 68 12.18 -8.16 -41.48
CA SER A 68 11.02 -7.26 -41.37
C SER A 68 9.87 -7.88 -40.56
N ALA A 69 9.62 -9.19 -40.70
CA ALA A 69 8.62 -9.88 -39.88
C ALA A 69 9.01 -9.89 -38.39
N ILE A 70 10.28 -10.13 -38.06
CA ILE A 70 10.80 -10.09 -36.69
C ILE A 70 10.68 -8.68 -36.10
N GLU A 71 11.10 -7.65 -36.84
CA GLU A 71 11.01 -6.26 -36.40
C GLU A 71 9.57 -5.83 -36.17
N ASN A 72 8.64 -6.22 -37.04
CA ASN A 72 7.21 -5.98 -36.85
C ASN A 72 6.67 -6.71 -35.60
N PHE A 73 7.03 -7.97 -35.39
CA PHE A 73 6.64 -8.71 -34.21
C PHE A 73 7.16 -8.04 -32.92
N LEU A 74 8.44 -7.69 -32.89
CA LEU A 74 9.05 -7.02 -31.74
C LEU A 74 8.45 -5.63 -31.50
N SER A 75 8.12 -4.89 -32.56
CA SER A 75 7.43 -3.59 -32.45
C SER A 75 6.04 -3.72 -31.83
N ARG A 76 5.26 -4.72 -32.26
CA ARG A 76 3.96 -5.05 -31.63
C ARG A 76 4.13 -5.45 -30.17
N MET A 77 5.16 -6.24 -29.85
CA MET A 77 5.46 -6.67 -28.48
C MET A 77 5.94 -5.52 -27.59
N ALA A 78 6.71 -4.58 -28.12
CA ALA A 78 7.12 -3.36 -27.43
C ALA A 78 5.92 -2.45 -27.17
N SER A 79 5.03 -2.29 -28.16
CA SER A 79 3.76 -1.56 -27.98
C SER A 79 2.89 -2.21 -26.90
N PHE A 80 2.79 -3.54 -26.89
CA PHE A 80 2.04 -4.27 -25.86
C PHE A 80 2.67 -4.09 -24.47
N SER A 81 4.00 -4.07 -24.39
CA SER A 81 4.75 -3.85 -23.15
C SER A 81 4.41 -2.53 -22.46
N TYR A 82 3.98 -1.49 -23.18
CA TYR A 82 3.53 -0.24 -22.56
C TYR A 82 2.23 -0.40 -21.76
N HIS A 83 1.37 -1.36 -22.11
CA HIS A 83 0.12 -1.61 -21.41
C HIS A 83 0.32 -2.46 -20.14
N ILE A 84 1.38 -3.26 -20.09
CA ILE A 84 1.66 -4.19 -18.98
C ILE A 84 1.79 -3.47 -17.62
N PRO A 85 2.55 -2.36 -17.47
CA PRO A 85 2.63 -1.62 -16.21
C PRO A 85 1.27 -1.23 -15.64
N PHE A 86 0.31 -0.82 -16.48
CA PHE A 86 -1.02 -0.45 -16.01
C PHE A 86 -1.77 -1.64 -15.41
N CYS A 87 -1.72 -2.80 -16.08
CA CYS A 87 -2.32 -4.04 -15.56
C CYS A 87 -1.63 -4.49 -14.27
N ILE A 88 -0.30 -4.49 -14.25
CA ILE A 88 0.50 -4.89 -13.08
C ILE A 88 0.24 -3.94 -11.91
N SER A 89 0.02 -2.65 -12.16
CA SER A 89 -0.26 -1.67 -11.09
C SER A 89 -1.43 -2.10 -10.22
N PHE A 90 -2.51 -2.57 -10.86
CA PHE A 90 -3.68 -3.11 -10.15
C PHE A 90 -3.30 -4.30 -9.26
N PHE A 91 -2.52 -5.25 -9.78
CA PHE A 91 -2.07 -6.40 -9.00
C PHE A 91 -1.13 -5.99 -7.85
N ILE A 92 -0.23 -5.04 -8.06
CA ILE A 92 0.65 -4.52 -7.00
C ILE A 92 -0.19 -3.90 -5.89
N PHE A 93 -1.17 -3.06 -6.20
CA PHE A 93 -2.08 -2.50 -5.19
C PHE A 93 -2.86 -3.59 -4.45
N LEU A 94 -3.32 -4.61 -5.19
CA LEU A 94 -4.01 -5.75 -4.62
C LEU A 94 -3.14 -6.54 -3.63
N PHE A 95 -1.87 -6.82 -3.96
CA PHE A 95 -0.97 -7.60 -3.10
C PHE A 95 -0.34 -6.79 -1.98
N VAL A 96 0.00 -5.52 -2.21
CA VAL A 96 0.71 -4.71 -1.22
C VAL A 96 -0.26 -4.05 -0.26
N SER A 97 -1.36 -3.44 -0.71
CA SER A 97 -2.22 -2.62 0.14
C SER A 97 -3.32 -3.42 0.84
N LYS A 98 -3.24 -3.52 2.17
CA LYS A 98 -4.29 -4.14 3.00
C LYS A 98 -5.60 -3.36 2.92
N ALA A 99 -5.51 -2.03 2.93
CA ALA A 99 -6.67 -1.14 2.82
C ALA A 99 -7.38 -1.34 1.48
N PHE A 100 -6.62 -1.38 0.37
CA PHE A 100 -7.18 -1.60 -0.96
C PHE A 100 -7.90 -2.95 -1.06
N ARG A 101 -7.34 -4.02 -0.47
CA ARG A 101 -8.03 -5.32 -0.40
C ARG A 101 -9.33 -5.26 0.39
N GLN A 102 -9.36 -4.53 1.50
CA GLN A 102 -10.57 -4.37 2.30
C GLN A 102 -11.65 -3.61 1.52
N GLU A 103 -11.28 -2.52 0.87
CA GLU A 103 -12.18 -1.75 -0.01
C GLU A 103 -12.68 -2.59 -1.18
N MET A 104 -11.80 -3.31 -1.87
CA MET A 104 -12.18 -4.18 -2.98
C MET A 104 -13.12 -5.31 -2.51
N LYS A 105 -12.86 -5.88 -1.33
CA LYS A 105 -13.74 -6.88 -0.74
C LYS A 105 -15.12 -6.27 -0.44
N HIS A 106 -15.16 -5.04 0.08
CA HIS A 106 -16.40 -4.31 0.36
C HIS A 106 -17.19 -4.03 -0.93
N LEU A 107 -16.50 -3.56 -1.98
CA LEU A 107 -17.07 -3.36 -3.30
C LEU A 107 -17.64 -4.66 -3.89
N ILE A 108 -16.89 -5.77 -3.80
CA ILE A 108 -17.36 -7.09 -4.25
C ILE A 108 -18.58 -7.54 -3.44
N TYR A 109 -18.60 -7.34 -2.11
CA TYR A 109 -19.78 -7.67 -1.31
C TYR A 109 -21.01 -6.84 -1.69
N ASN A 110 -20.83 -5.55 -1.98
CA ASN A 110 -21.91 -4.68 -2.44
C ASN A 110 -22.45 -5.11 -3.81
N ILE A 111 -21.56 -5.49 -4.74
CA ILE A 111 -21.96 -5.96 -6.08
C ILE A 111 -22.59 -7.35 -6.03
N CYS A 112 -22.05 -8.26 -5.22
CA CYS A 112 -22.57 -9.62 -5.05
C CYS A 112 -23.84 -9.69 -4.17
N GLY A 113 -24.43 -8.56 -3.79
CA GLY A 113 -25.78 -8.51 -3.22
C GLY A 113 -25.93 -9.26 -1.91
N LYS A 114 -24.93 -9.15 -1.01
CA LYS A 114 -25.09 -9.66 0.35
C LYS A 114 -25.22 -8.49 1.31
N ASP A 115 -26.46 -8.02 1.46
CA ASP A 115 -26.98 -7.28 2.62
C ASP A 115 -26.51 -7.94 3.93
N ARG A 116 -25.29 -7.62 4.38
CA ARG A 116 -24.77 -8.02 5.68
C ARG A 116 -24.21 -6.84 6.47
N THR A 117 -24.44 -5.62 5.99
CA THR A 117 -24.15 -4.36 6.67
C THR A 117 -25.02 -4.10 7.91
N GLY A 118 -25.89 -5.03 8.32
CA GLY A 118 -26.58 -4.93 9.61
C GLY A 118 -25.80 -5.45 10.83
N ILE A 119 -24.89 -6.43 10.66
CA ILE A 119 -24.49 -7.27 11.81
C ILE A 119 -23.26 -6.72 12.56
N HIS A 120 -22.25 -6.19 11.86
CA HIS A 120 -21.02 -5.74 12.53
C HIS A 120 -21.09 -4.31 13.10
N GLU A 121 -22.01 -3.49 12.59
CA GLU A 121 -22.27 -2.15 13.11
C GLU A 121 -23.22 -2.21 14.33
N GLN A 122 -24.19 -3.14 14.36
CA GLN A 122 -25.00 -3.41 15.57
C GLN A 122 -24.18 -3.97 16.73
N GLU A 123 -23.15 -4.81 16.49
CA GLU A 123 -22.35 -5.38 17.59
C GLU A 123 -21.49 -4.31 18.28
N ASN A 124 -20.92 -3.36 17.53
CA ASN A 124 -20.17 -2.23 18.11
C ASN A 124 -21.07 -1.20 18.80
N ILE A 125 -22.29 -0.96 18.28
CA ILE A 125 -23.27 -0.07 18.92
C ILE A 125 -23.83 -0.72 20.19
N GLN A 126 -24.15 -2.02 20.19
CA GLN A 126 -24.60 -2.74 21.39
C GLN A 126 -23.51 -2.85 22.47
N LEU A 127 -22.23 -2.96 22.10
CA LEU A 127 -21.12 -2.96 23.05
C LEU A 127 -20.92 -1.59 23.70
N HIS A 128 -21.21 -0.49 22.99
CA HIS A 128 -21.15 0.85 23.56
C HIS A 128 -22.32 1.11 24.52
N ASP A 129 -23.54 0.73 24.13
CA ASP A 129 -24.76 0.91 24.94
C ASP A 129 -24.74 0.05 26.23
N ARG A 130 -24.14 -1.16 26.18
CA ARG A 130 -23.89 -1.98 27.38
C ARG A 130 -22.86 -1.40 28.33
N ARG A 131 -21.92 -0.56 27.86
CA ARG A 131 -20.94 0.10 28.73
C ARG A 131 -21.62 1.23 29.51
N ASP A 132 -22.38 2.05 28.81
CA ASP A 132 -23.03 3.22 29.41
C ASP A 132 -24.09 2.80 30.45
N ASN A 133 -24.80 1.69 30.23
CA ASN A 133 -25.76 1.15 31.19
C ASN A 133 -25.10 0.49 32.43
N LYS A 134 -23.88 -0.05 32.30
CA LYS A 134 -23.14 -0.57 33.46
C LYS A 134 -22.65 0.56 34.37
N ASP A 135 -22.20 1.65 33.77
CA ASP A 135 -21.74 2.82 34.53
C ASP A 135 -22.90 3.49 35.27
N LEU A 136 -24.10 3.54 34.68
CA LEU A 136 -25.31 4.04 35.37
C LEU A 136 -25.69 3.18 36.59
N ASN A 137 -25.69 1.86 36.46
CA ASN A 137 -26.04 0.96 37.57
C ASN A 137 -25.04 1.03 38.74
N ILE A 138 -23.75 1.31 38.46
CA ILE A 138 -22.76 1.53 39.50
C ILE A 138 -23.08 2.83 40.26
N VAL A 139 -23.44 3.91 39.57
CA VAL A 139 -23.78 5.19 40.21
C VAL A 139 -25.05 5.08 41.06
N VAL A 140 -26.10 4.39 40.58
CA VAL A 140 -27.36 4.24 41.33
C VAL A 140 -27.18 3.44 42.62
N ASN A 141 -26.40 2.35 42.59
CA ASN A 141 -26.12 1.58 43.80
C ASN A 141 -25.29 2.37 44.83
N VAL A 142 -24.38 3.24 44.41
CA VAL A 142 -23.61 4.09 45.35
C VAL A 142 -24.52 5.12 46.04
N VAL A 143 -25.52 5.67 45.34
CA VAL A 143 -26.44 6.67 45.91
C VAL A 143 -27.46 6.05 46.87
N SER A 144 -27.91 4.81 46.67
CA SER A 144 -28.86 4.14 47.57
C SER A 144 -28.25 3.58 48.86
N THR A 145 -26.93 3.65 49.05
CA THR A 145 -26.23 3.10 50.23
C THR A 145 -25.77 4.18 51.23
N VAL A 146 -26.23 5.43 51.06
CA VAL A 146 -25.98 6.58 51.95
C VAL A 146 -27.30 7.07 52.51
#